data_AF-A0AAV3XGK6-F1
#
_entry.id   AF-A0AAV3XGK6-F1
#
_cell.length_a   1.000
_cell.length_b   1.000
_cell.length_c   1.000
_cell.angle_alpha   90.00
_cell.angle_beta   90.00
_cell.angle_gamma   90.00
#
_symmetry.space_group_name_H-M   'P 1'
#
loop_
_entity.id
_entity.type
_entity.pdbx_description
1 polymer ?
#
loop_
_entity_poly.entity_id
_entity_poly.type
_entity_poly.pdbx_seq_one_letter_code
_entity_poly.pdbx_strand_id
1 'polypeptide(L)'
;MMRSFRTYHRTLAIILALPLAVTLLTGMAVTFVEQWSIDMPIPRSLLLSLHTGKIFGLEGLYPILNGLGLLGLLVTGLSMSGLFGRRRSKPTQN
;
A
#
# COMPACT_ATOMS: atom_id res chain seq x y z
N MET A 1 -14.09 19.41 0.36
CA MET A 1 -12.98 18.58 -0.19
C MET A 1 -12.48 17.54 0.81
N MET A 2 -12.01 17.91 2.00
CA MET A 2 -11.47 16.95 2.98
C MET A 2 -12.43 15.82 3.40
N ARG A 3 -13.75 16.07 3.51
CA ARG A 3 -14.73 15.01 3.82
C ARG A 3 -14.84 13.97 2.70
N SER A 4 -14.80 14.39 1.45
CA SER A 4 -14.81 13.50 0.28
C SER A 4 -13.54 12.66 0.24
N PHE A 5 -12.37 13.27 0.43
CA PHE A 5 -11.08 12.55 0.48
C PHE A 5 -11.07 11.48 1.57
N ARG A 6 -11.63 11.79 2.74
CA ARG A 6 -11.73 10.83 3.85
C ARG A 6 -12.63 9.64 3.53
N THR A 7 -13.71 9.87 2.78
CA THR A 7 -14.65 8.81 2.36
C THR A 7 -14.02 7.93 1.27
N TYR A 8 -13.40 8.55 0.26
CA TYR A 8 -12.67 7.83 -0.79
C TYR A 8 -11.50 7.02 -0.22
N HIS A 9 -10.67 7.65 0.62
CA HIS A 9 -9.54 6.98 1.26
C HIS A 9 -9.99 5.77 2.07
N ARG A 10 -11.04 5.91 2.89
CA ARG A 10 -11.57 4.79 3.69
C ARG A 10 -12.04 3.63 2.80
N THR A 11 -12.74 3.93 1.71
CA THR A 11 -13.25 2.90 0.78
C THR A 11 -12.10 2.19 0.07
N LEU A 12 -11.16 2.95 -0.48
CA LEU A 12 -9.96 2.41 -1.11
C LEU A 12 -9.13 1.59 -0.12
N ALA A 13 -8.98 2.06 1.12
CA ALA A 13 -8.16 1.39 2.13
C ALA A 13 -8.74 0.02 2.48
N ILE A 14 -10.07 -0.08 2.64
CA ILE A 14 -10.73 -1.36 2.94
C ILE A 14 -10.56 -2.36 1.79
N ILE A 15 -10.72 -1.90 0.54
CA ILE A 15 -10.61 -2.78 -0.64
C ILE A 15 -9.15 -3.21 -0.88
N LEU A 16 -8.21 -2.29 -0.69
CA LEU A 16 -6.81 -2.48 -1.07
C LEU A 16 -5.91 -2.98 0.06
N ALA A 17 -6.36 -2.93 1.33
CA ALA A 17 -5.55 -3.36 2.46
C ALA A 17 -5.03 -4.80 2.30
N LEU A 18 -5.91 -5.72 1.91
CA LEU A 18 -5.55 -7.13 1.74
C LEU A 18 -4.56 -7.33 0.58
N PRO A 19 -4.83 -6.90 -0.68
CA PRO A 19 -3.90 -7.14 -1.77
C PRO A 19 -2.56 -6.41 -1.56
N LEU A 20 -2.56 -5.21 -0.97
CA LEU A 20 -1.32 -4.51 -0.63
C LEU A 20 -0.51 -5.23 0.45
N ALA A 21 -1.17 -5.73 1.51
CA ALA A 21 -0.51 -6.50 2.56
C ALA A 21 0.11 -7.78 2.00
N VAL A 22 -0.63 -8.51 1.16
CA VAL A 22 -0.12 -9.72 0.50
C VAL A 22 1.11 -9.39 -0.35
N THR A 23 1.05 -8.36 -1.20
CA THR A 23 2.17 -7.97 -2.05
C THR A 23 3.38 -7.50 -1.24
N LEU A 24 3.17 -6.75 -0.16
CA LEU A 24 4.26 -6.32 0.73
C LEU A 24 4.94 -7.52 1.42
N LEU A 25 4.14 -8.38 2.05
CA LEU A 25 4.65 -9.53 2.80
C LEU A 25 5.36 -10.53 1.89
N THR A 26 4.78 -10.82 0.73
CA THR A 26 5.42 -11.71 -0.26
C THR A 26 6.69 -11.12 -0.84
N GLY A 27 6.73 -9.81 -1.11
CA GLY A 27 7.93 -9.13 -1.55
C GLY A 27 9.06 -9.21 -0.53
N MET A 28 8.76 -8.98 0.75
CA MET A 28 9.72 -9.16 1.85
C MET A 28 10.17 -10.61 1.97
N ALA A 29 9.25 -11.57 1.89
CA ALA A 29 9.57 -13.00 1.98
C ALA A 29 10.48 -13.46 0.84
N VAL A 30 10.28 -12.97 -0.40
CA VAL A 30 11.18 -13.25 -1.53
C VAL A 30 12.59 -12.78 -1.21
N THR A 31 12.75 -11.56 -0.68
CA THR A 31 14.05 -11.03 -0.26
C THR A 31 14.70 -11.89 0.82
N PHE A 32 13.95 -12.36 1.82
CA PHE A 32 14.47 -13.24 2.86
C PHE A 32 14.96 -14.59 2.34
N VAL A 33 14.20 -15.21 1.44
CA VAL A 33 14.59 -16.49 0.82
C VAL A 33 15.81 -16.30 -0.08
N GLU A 34 15.82 -15.25 -0.91
CA GLU A 34 16.83 -15.06 -1.97
C GLU A 34 18.14 -14.44 -1.45
N GLN A 35 18.06 -13.45 -0.57
CA GLN A 35 19.24 -12.70 -0.13
C GLN A 35 19.79 -13.18 1.20
N TRP A 36 18.93 -13.58 2.14
CA TRP A 36 19.36 -13.93 3.49
C TRP A 36 19.53 -15.44 3.68
N SER A 37 19.32 -16.22 2.61
CA SER A 37 19.44 -17.69 2.60
C SER A 37 18.69 -18.35 3.76
N ILE A 38 17.55 -17.76 4.14
CA ILE A 38 16.70 -18.34 5.17
C ILE A 38 16.03 -19.56 4.55
N ASP A 39 16.27 -20.72 5.15
CA ASP A 39 15.74 -22.00 4.71
C ASP A 39 14.25 -22.09 5.05
N MET A 40 13.46 -21.39 4.25
CA MET A 40 12.00 -21.35 4.37
C MET A 40 11.42 -22.50 3.54
N PRO A 41 10.43 -23.25 4.07
CA PRO A 41 9.82 -24.37 3.36
C PRO A 41 8.95 -23.94 2.15
N ILE A 42 8.93 -22.65 1.81
CA ILE A 42 8.08 -22.08 0.77
C ILE A 42 8.95 -21.71 -0.44
N PRO A 43 8.64 -22.24 -1.64
CA PRO A 43 9.43 -21.95 -2.83
C PRO A 43 9.22 -20.50 -3.30
N ARG A 44 10.30 -19.87 -3.78
CA ARG A 44 10.28 -18.52 -4.35
C ARG A 44 9.24 -18.34 -5.46
N SER A 45 9.06 -19.34 -6.31
CA SER A 45 8.07 -19.31 -7.40
C SER A 45 6.64 -19.16 -6.90
N LEU A 46 6.31 -19.75 -5.75
CA LEU A 46 4.99 -19.62 -5.12
C LEU A 46 4.81 -18.23 -4.51
N LEU A 47 5.84 -17.71 -3.82
CA LEU A 47 5.83 -16.35 -3.28
C LEU A 47 5.63 -15.32 -4.40
N LEU A 48 6.35 -15.45 -5.52
CA LEU A 48 6.19 -14.57 -6.68
C LEU A 48 4.82 -14.73 -7.36
N SER A 49 4.30 -15.95 -7.45
CA SER A 49 2.98 -16.18 -8.05
C SER A 49 1.85 -15.56 -7.21
N LEU A 50 1.99 -15.55 -5.88
CA LEU A 50 1.08 -14.84 -4.98
C LEU A 50 1.30 -13.32 -5.05
N HIS A 51 2.55 -12.86 -5.09
CA HIS A 51 2.93 -11.45 -5.18
C HIS A 51 2.37 -10.76 -6.43
N THR A 52 2.41 -11.43 -7.58
CA THR A 52 1.88 -10.92 -8.86
C THR A 52 0.39 -11.18 -9.02
N GLY A 53 -0.24 -12.00 -8.16
CA GLY A 53 -1.64 -12.42 -8.34
C GLY A 53 -1.83 -13.46 -9.45
N LYS A 54 -0.74 -14.08 -9.94
CA LYS A 54 -0.78 -15.16 -10.94
C LYS A 54 -1.65 -16.34 -10.51
N ILE A 55 -1.68 -16.68 -9.22
CA ILE A 55 -2.51 -17.77 -8.70
C ILE A 55 -4.02 -17.54 -8.93
N PHE A 56 -4.44 -16.29 -9.12
CA PHE A 56 -5.83 -15.91 -9.41
C PHE A 56 -6.04 -15.54 -10.88
N GLY A 57 -5.03 -15.68 -11.74
CA GLY A 57 -5.08 -15.23 -13.14
C GLY A 57 -5.09 -13.71 -13.30
N LEU A 58 -4.66 -12.96 -12.28
CA LEU A 58 -4.73 -11.49 -12.25
C LEU A 58 -3.38 -10.81 -12.52
N GLU A 59 -2.39 -11.53 -13.05
CA GLU A 59 -1.01 -11.04 -13.21
C GLU A 59 -0.87 -9.74 -14.02
N GLY A 60 -1.79 -9.44 -14.93
CA GLY A 60 -1.84 -8.17 -15.66
C GLY A 60 -2.54 -7.03 -14.92
N LEU A 61 -3.52 -7.32 -14.06
CA LEU A 61 -4.37 -6.31 -13.39
C LEU A 61 -3.93 -6.03 -11.96
N TYR A 62 -3.53 -7.08 -11.23
CA TYR A 62 -3.23 -7.04 -9.81
C TYR A 62 -2.09 -6.07 -9.46
N PRO A 63 -0.95 -6.05 -10.19
CA PRO A 63 0.10 -5.06 -9.93
C PRO A 63 -0.36 -3.62 -10.19
N ILE A 64 -1.18 -3.41 -11.23
CA ILE A 64 -1.72 -2.08 -11.59
C ILE A 64 -2.68 -1.59 -10.49
N LEU A 65 -3.58 -2.47 -10.04
CA LEU A 65 -4.52 -2.19 -8.95
C LEU A 65 -3.77 -1.80 -7.67
N ASN A 66 -2.74 -2.57 -7.29
CA ASN A 66 -1.92 -2.26 -6.14
C ASN A 66 -1.16 -0.95 -6.30
N GLY A 67 -0.54 -0.70 -7.45
CA GLY A 67 0.21 0.53 -7.71
C GLY A 67 -0.67 1.78 -7.67
N LEU A 68 -1.75 1.81 -8.45
CA LEU A 68 -2.70 2.94 -8.47
C LEU A 68 -3.41 3.10 -7.14
N GLY A 69 -3.79 1.99 -6.52
CA GLY A 69 -4.43 1.97 -5.22
C GLY A 69 -3.55 2.57 -4.13
N LEU A 70 -2.29 2.16 -4.06
CA LEU A 70 -1.31 2.71 -3.13
C LEU A 70 -1.08 4.20 -3.37
N LEU A 71 -0.92 4.61 -4.64
CA LEU A 71 -0.78 6.04 -4.98
C LEU A 71 -1.98 6.86 -4.53
N GLY A 72 -3.20 6.37 -4.79
CA GLY A 72 -4.43 7.01 -4.34
C GLY A 72 -4.50 7.13 -2.82
N LEU A 73 -4.14 6.07 -2.10
CA LEU A 73 -4.08 6.06 -0.63
C LEU A 73 -3.03 7.02 -0.08
N LEU A 74 -1.85 7.09 -0.69
CA LEU A 74 -0.79 8.01 -0.30
C LEU A 74 -1.21 9.47 -0.52
N VAL A 75 -1.69 9.81 -1.71
CA VAL A 75 -2.11 11.19 -2.02
C VAL A 75 -3.23 11.65 -1.10
N THR A 76 -4.26 10.82 -0.92
CA THR A 76 -5.39 11.16 -0.05
C THR A 76 -4.98 11.19 1.43
N GLY A 77 -4.15 10.24 1.88
CA GLY A 77 -3.66 10.17 3.26
C GLY A 77 -2.78 11.37 3.63
N LEU A 78 -1.82 11.72 2.78
CA LEU A 78 -0.93 12.87 2.97
C LEU A 78 -1.68 14.20 2.92
N SER A 79 -2.71 14.31 2.07
CA SER A 79 -3.58 15.50 2.04
C SER A 79 -4.35 15.69 3.36
N MET A 80 -4.69 14.59 4.05
CA MET A 80 -5.45 14.63 5.31
C MET A 80 -4.57 14.69 6.57
N SER A 81 -3.30 14.27 6.50
CA SER A 81 -2.41 14.16 7.65
C SER A 81 -1.96 15.52 8.23
N GLY A 82 -2.22 16.62 7.51
CA GLY A 82 -1.82 17.96 7.96
C GLY A 82 -0.32 18.24 7.82
N LEU A 83 0.46 17.33 7.21
CA LEU A 83 1.89 17.50 6.91
C LEU A 83 2.18 18.79 6.11
N PHE A 84 1.21 19.26 5.32
CA PHE A 84 1.30 20.51 4.55
C PHE A 84 0.59 21.71 5.22
N GLY A 85 0.12 21.56 6.46
CA GLY A 85 -0.57 22.61 7.20
C GLY A 85 0.39 23.68 7.71
N ARG A 86 0.24 24.91 7.22
CA ARG A 86 0.92 26.10 7.78
C ARG A 86 0.63 26.17 9.28
N ARG A 87 1.68 26.25 10.12
CA ARG A 87 1.58 26.62 11.53
C ARG A 87 0.69 27.87 11.61
N ARG A 88 -0.49 27.76 12.23
CA ARG A 88 -1.25 28.96 12.62
C ARG A 88 -0.39 29.69 13.64
N SER A 89 0.34 30.71 13.19
CA SER A 89 0.88 31.73 14.08
C SER A 89 -0.31 32.27 14.88
N LYS A 90 -0.35 31.99 16.18
CA LYS A 90 -1.34 32.59 17.07
C LYS A 90 -1.20 34.11 16.92
N PRO A 91 -2.28 34.87 16.67
CA PRO A 91 -2.20 36.31 16.76
C PRO A 91 -1.90 36.65 18.22
N THR A 92 -0.77 37.28 18.47
CA THR A 92 -0.44 37.94 19.73
C THR A 92 -1.55 38.95 19.99
N GLN A 93 -2.39 38.72 21.00
CA GLN A 93 -3.30 39.75 21.50
C GLN A 93 -2.48 40.70 22.35
N ASN A 94 -2.45 41.97 21.96
CA ASN A 94 -1.94 43.10 22.76
C ASN A 94 -2.98 43.49 23.81
#